data_AF-G3UKD5-F1
#
_entry.id   AF-G3UKD5-F1
#
_cell.length_a   1.000
_cell.length_b   1.000
_cell.length_c   1.000
_cell.angle_alpha   90.00
_cell.angle_beta   90.00
_cell.angle_gamma   90.00
#
_symmetry.space_group_name_H-M   'P 1'
#
loop_
_entity.id
_entity.type
_entity.pdbx_description
1 polymer ?
#
loop_
_entity_poly.entity_id
_entity_poly.type
_entity_poly.pdbx_seq_one_letter_code
_entity_poly.pdbx_strand_id
1 'polypeptide(L)'
;TSYADNARRFMPLRDVLYGRVGDFLSWCRQKNASGLDYQSCPTSDDCENNPVDSYWKRASIQQYSTDSSGVIYVMLNGSDPKGAYPVRGFFADYEIPNFQKDKITRFEIWVMHEIGGPNVESCGEGSVKILEERLKEMGFQYSCINDHLLSVGVGTGSASARVLTGPHPLLSRVIFTTVKGYI
;
A
#
# COMPACT_ATOMS: atom_id res chain seq x y z
N THR A 1 12.58 -12.93 -5.15
CA THR A 1 11.53 -12.13 -5.82
C THR A 1 10.67 -11.48 -4.75
N SER A 2 10.08 -10.30 -5.01
CA SER A 2 9.17 -9.64 -4.07
C SER A 2 7.83 -10.39 -3.99
N TYR A 3 7.05 -10.17 -2.93
CA TYR A 3 5.90 -11.01 -2.56
C TYR A 3 4.83 -11.14 -3.64
N ALA A 4 4.46 -10.05 -4.32
CA ALA A 4 3.45 -10.04 -5.39
C ALA A 4 3.88 -10.83 -6.65
N ASP A 5 5.19 -10.95 -6.87
CA ASP A 5 5.81 -11.74 -7.93
C ASP A 5 5.28 -11.38 -9.33
N ASN A 6 5.21 -10.07 -9.63
CA ASN A 6 4.75 -9.50 -10.90
C ASN A 6 3.34 -10.00 -11.27
N ALA A 7 2.36 -9.70 -10.42
CA ALA A 7 0.97 -10.19 -10.51
C ALA A 7 0.77 -11.71 -10.40
N ARG A 8 1.82 -12.55 -10.27
CA ARG A 8 1.65 -14.01 -10.24
C ARG A 8 0.91 -14.49 -8.99
N ARG A 9 1.13 -13.84 -7.84
CA ARG A 9 0.46 -14.20 -6.57
C ARG A 9 -0.65 -13.23 -6.22
N PHE A 10 -0.38 -11.95 -6.42
CA PHE A 10 -1.21 -10.83 -5.97
C PHE A 10 -1.02 -9.66 -6.91
N MET A 11 -2.07 -8.86 -7.13
CA MET A 11 -2.05 -7.72 -8.04
C MET A 11 -2.16 -6.40 -7.26
N PRO A 12 -1.06 -5.90 -6.68
CA PRO A 12 -1.04 -4.56 -6.07
C PRO A 12 -1.13 -3.48 -7.14
N LEU A 13 -1.40 -2.23 -6.73
CA LEU A 13 -1.52 -1.09 -7.64
C LEU A 13 -0.37 -1.00 -8.66
N ARG A 14 0.88 -1.14 -8.21
CA ARG A 14 2.08 -1.12 -9.06
C ARG A 14 2.18 -2.25 -10.10
N ASP A 15 1.40 -3.32 -9.96
CA ASP A 15 1.30 -4.42 -10.91
C ASP A 15 0.08 -4.30 -11.84
N VAL A 16 -0.82 -3.35 -11.56
CA VAL A 16 -1.85 -2.93 -12.52
C VAL A 16 -1.24 -1.98 -13.54
N LEU A 17 -1.68 -2.02 -14.80
CA LEU A 17 -1.09 -1.25 -15.91
C LEU A 17 -0.87 0.23 -15.58
N TYR A 18 -1.90 0.90 -15.06
CA TYR A 18 -1.83 2.31 -14.71
C TYR A 18 -1.03 2.59 -13.42
N GLY A 19 -0.73 1.61 -12.58
CA GLY A 19 0.29 1.81 -11.53
C GLY A 19 1.69 1.55 -12.07
N ARG A 20 1.85 0.50 -12.89
CA ARG A 20 3.14 0.05 -13.43
C ARG A 20 3.85 1.13 -14.23
N VAL A 21 3.14 1.87 -15.06
CA VAL A 21 3.74 2.92 -15.91
C VAL A 21 4.21 4.14 -15.12
N GLY A 22 3.71 4.35 -13.90
CA GLY A 22 4.15 5.43 -13.01
C GLY A 22 5.11 4.96 -11.91
N ASP A 23 5.30 3.65 -11.74
CA ASP A 23 6.09 3.07 -10.64
C ASP A 23 7.54 3.56 -10.69
N PHE A 24 8.03 4.13 -9.58
CA PHE A 24 9.35 4.75 -9.43
C PHE A 24 9.69 5.93 -10.35
N LEU A 25 8.72 6.47 -11.11
CA LEU A 25 8.93 7.66 -11.93
C LEU A 25 8.54 8.94 -11.17
N SER A 26 9.20 10.04 -11.52
CA SER A 26 8.85 11.39 -11.07
C SER A 26 8.80 12.31 -12.27
N TRP A 27 7.81 13.18 -12.33
CA TRP A 27 7.61 14.09 -13.46
C TRP A 27 6.90 15.37 -13.04
N CYS A 28 7.30 16.47 -13.66
CA CYS A 28 6.62 17.75 -13.55
C CYS A 28 7.04 18.67 -14.70
N ARG A 29 6.24 19.70 -14.94
CA ARG A 29 6.58 20.79 -15.85
C ARG A 29 7.41 21.83 -15.11
N GLN A 30 8.34 22.46 -15.81
CA GLN A 30 9.01 23.67 -15.32
C GLN A 30 7.97 24.77 -14.99
N LYS A 31 8.27 25.57 -13.96
CA LYS A 31 7.36 26.65 -13.50
C LYS A 31 7.13 27.71 -14.58
N ASN A 32 8.20 28.12 -15.25
CA ASN A 32 8.21 29.26 -16.19
C ASN A 32 8.46 28.85 -17.66
N ALA A 33 8.40 27.55 -17.98
CA ALA A 33 8.61 27.05 -19.33
C ALA A 33 7.70 25.84 -19.61
N SER A 34 7.62 25.43 -20.88
CA SER A 34 6.80 24.30 -21.32
C SER A 34 7.50 22.94 -21.17
N GLY A 35 8.81 22.91 -20.93
CA GLY A 35 9.60 21.69 -20.82
C GLY A 35 9.38 20.92 -19.51
N LEU A 36 9.86 19.68 -19.48
CA LEU A 36 9.96 18.88 -18.25
C LEU A 36 11.05 19.44 -17.34
N ASP A 37 10.80 19.41 -16.03
CA ASP A 37 11.80 19.76 -15.03
C ASP A 37 12.55 18.48 -14.60
N TYR A 38 13.84 18.44 -14.90
CA TYR A 38 14.74 17.34 -14.51
C TYR A 38 15.58 17.70 -13.27
N GLN A 39 15.49 18.93 -12.75
CA GLN A 39 16.24 19.35 -11.57
C GLN A 39 15.51 18.96 -10.30
N SER A 40 14.24 19.33 -10.21
CA SER A 40 13.39 18.98 -9.07
C SER A 40 11.91 19.07 -9.42
N CYS A 41 11.10 18.27 -8.72
CA CYS A 41 9.66 18.34 -8.80
C CYS A 41 9.06 18.68 -7.43
N PRO A 42 7.92 19.40 -7.41
CA PRO A 42 7.26 19.75 -6.16
C PRO A 42 6.75 18.50 -5.44
N THR A 43 6.91 18.51 -4.12
CA THR A 43 6.42 17.50 -3.19
C THR A 43 5.07 17.92 -2.60
N SER A 44 4.47 17.04 -1.78
CA SER A 44 3.23 17.35 -1.06
C SER A 44 3.35 18.58 -0.15
N ASP A 45 4.57 18.85 0.38
CA ASP A 45 4.86 20.01 1.22
C ASP A 45 4.95 21.31 0.40
N ASP A 46 5.37 21.21 -0.87
CA ASP A 46 5.44 22.37 -1.78
C ASP A 46 4.06 22.75 -2.32
N CYS A 47 3.28 21.76 -2.76
CA CYS A 47 1.88 21.95 -3.14
C CYS A 47 1.10 20.62 -3.17
N GLU A 48 -0.16 20.68 -2.71
CA GLU A 48 -1.05 19.52 -2.63
C GLU A 48 -1.36 18.90 -4.01
N ASN A 49 -1.42 19.73 -5.04
CA ASN A 49 -1.83 19.34 -6.39
C ASN A 49 -0.63 19.25 -7.35
N ASN A 50 0.48 18.65 -6.89
CA ASN A 50 1.59 18.33 -7.78
C ASN A 50 1.24 17.15 -8.71
N PRO A 51 1.91 17.01 -9.88
CA PRO A 51 1.55 16.01 -10.88
C PRO A 51 1.63 14.57 -10.38
N VAL A 52 2.64 14.25 -9.57
CA VAL A 52 2.89 12.89 -9.09
C VAL A 52 1.86 12.50 -8.02
N ASP A 53 1.62 13.35 -7.02
CA ASP A 53 0.60 13.09 -6.00
C ASP A 53 -0.80 13.03 -6.61
N SER A 54 -1.13 13.94 -7.54
CA SER A 54 -2.42 13.94 -8.23
C SER A 54 -2.64 12.65 -9.02
N TYR A 55 -1.59 12.16 -9.67
CA TYR A 55 -1.62 10.88 -10.37
C TYR A 55 -1.89 9.71 -9.44
N TRP A 56 -1.14 9.61 -8.34
CA TRP A 56 -1.33 8.52 -7.38
C TRP A 56 -2.68 8.63 -6.66
N LYS A 57 -3.17 9.84 -6.38
CA LYS A 57 -4.52 10.05 -5.84
C LYS A 57 -5.55 9.46 -6.80
N ARG A 58 -5.47 9.79 -8.10
CA ARG A 58 -6.38 9.26 -9.11
C ARG A 58 -6.28 7.74 -9.25
N ALA A 59 -5.06 7.20 -9.30
CA ALA A 59 -4.80 5.78 -9.47
C ALA A 59 -5.31 4.94 -8.28
N SER A 60 -5.05 5.40 -7.05
CA SER A 60 -5.53 4.75 -5.81
C SER A 60 -7.06 4.85 -5.66
N ILE A 61 -7.61 6.07 -5.68
CA ILE A 61 -9.04 6.33 -5.42
C ILE A 61 -9.92 5.65 -6.47
N GLN A 62 -9.68 6.01 -7.72
CA GLN A 62 -10.73 5.93 -8.73
C GLN A 62 -10.69 4.64 -9.53
N GLN A 63 -9.56 3.94 -9.50
CA GLN A 63 -9.38 2.73 -10.29
C GLN A 63 -9.03 1.54 -9.40
N TYR A 64 -8.11 1.69 -8.45
CA TYR A 64 -7.71 0.56 -7.63
C TYR A 64 -8.78 0.15 -6.62
N SER A 65 -9.16 1.07 -5.72
CA SER A 65 -10.12 0.75 -4.66
C SER A 65 -11.55 0.51 -5.17
N THR A 66 -11.94 1.21 -6.24
CA THR A 66 -13.29 1.08 -6.83
C THR A 66 -13.46 -0.25 -7.59
N ASP A 67 -12.42 -0.72 -8.29
CA ASP A 67 -12.49 -1.96 -9.07
C ASP A 67 -12.16 -3.21 -8.23
N SER A 68 -11.68 -3.02 -7.00
CA SER A 68 -11.35 -4.09 -6.07
C SER A 68 -12.59 -4.81 -5.53
N SER A 69 -12.50 -6.14 -5.39
CA SER A 69 -13.58 -6.99 -4.87
C SER A 69 -13.02 -8.22 -4.15
N GLY A 70 -13.84 -8.92 -3.36
CA GLY A 70 -13.42 -10.12 -2.64
C GLY A 70 -12.63 -9.81 -1.36
N VAL A 71 -11.55 -10.56 -1.12
CA VAL A 71 -10.68 -10.35 0.04
C VAL A 71 -9.63 -9.28 -0.29
N ILE A 72 -9.59 -8.22 0.51
CA ILE A 72 -8.57 -7.17 0.43
C ILE A 72 -7.43 -7.53 1.38
N TYR A 73 -6.25 -7.78 0.82
CA TYR A 73 -5.04 -8.07 1.59
C TYR A 73 -4.22 -6.79 1.77
N VAL A 74 -3.76 -6.53 2.98
CA VAL A 74 -2.99 -5.32 3.31
C VAL A 74 -1.74 -5.73 4.05
N MET A 75 -0.57 -5.38 3.53
CA MET A 75 0.71 -5.64 4.17
C MET A 75 1.23 -4.36 4.83
N LEU A 76 1.40 -4.39 6.15
CA LEU A 76 1.90 -3.30 6.98
C LEU A 76 3.29 -3.63 7.55
N ASN A 77 4.09 -2.60 7.83
CA ASN A 77 5.38 -2.75 8.47
C ASN A 77 5.27 -2.58 10.00
N GLY A 78 5.25 -3.69 10.74
CA GLY A 78 5.23 -3.70 12.21
C GLY A 78 6.54 -3.24 12.87
N SER A 79 7.61 -3.07 12.08
CA SER A 79 8.90 -2.55 12.53
C SER A 79 9.10 -1.05 12.27
N ASP A 80 8.11 -0.34 11.70
CA ASP A 80 8.20 1.11 11.49
C ASP A 80 8.13 1.84 12.85
N PRO A 81 9.13 2.67 13.22
CA PRO A 81 9.18 3.35 14.52
C PRO A 81 8.03 4.36 14.74
N LYS A 82 7.28 4.72 13.69
CA LYS A 82 6.12 5.61 13.77
C LYS A 82 4.78 4.85 13.77
N GLY A 83 4.82 3.51 13.85
CA GLY A 83 3.65 2.64 13.82
C GLY A 83 3.35 2.08 12.42
N ALA A 84 2.64 0.96 12.39
CA ALA A 84 2.41 0.15 11.19
C ALA A 84 1.35 0.74 10.25
N TYR A 85 0.33 1.40 10.79
CA TYR A 85 -0.74 2.06 10.05
C TYR A 85 -0.64 3.59 10.18
N PRO A 86 -0.28 4.30 9.10
CA PRO A 86 -0.33 5.75 9.11
C PRO A 86 -1.77 6.24 9.07
N VAL A 87 -2.23 6.88 10.14
CA VAL A 87 -3.59 7.46 10.23
C VAL A 87 -3.86 8.57 9.20
N ARG A 88 -2.80 9.08 8.55
CA ARG A 88 -2.85 9.98 7.38
C ARG A 88 -1.95 9.42 6.29
N GLY A 89 -2.44 9.30 5.07
CA GLY A 89 -1.71 8.72 3.95
C GLY A 89 -2.65 8.11 2.91
N PHE A 90 -2.10 7.62 1.80
CA PHE A 90 -2.93 7.15 0.67
C PHE A 90 -3.93 6.07 1.05
N PHE A 91 -3.49 5.03 1.75
CA PHE A 91 -4.38 3.97 2.18
C PHE A 91 -5.51 4.49 3.07
N ALA A 92 -5.18 5.37 4.03
CA ALA A 92 -6.13 5.93 4.98
C ALA A 92 -7.11 6.93 4.34
N ASP A 93 -6.63 7.83 3.49
CA ASP A 93 -7.41 8.99 3.03
C ASP A 93 -8.08 8.73 1.67
N TYR A 94 -7.53 7.82 0.87
CA TYR A 94 -7.90 7.65 -0.53
C TYR A 94 -8.31 6.22 -0.89
N GLU A 95 -7.80 5.19 -0.23
CA GLU A 95 -8.18 3.81 -0.56
C GLU A 95 -9.34 3.30 0.31
N ILE A 96 -9.18 3.30 1.65
CA ILE A 96 -10.21 2.84 2.61
C ILE A 96 -11.60 3.42 2.32
N PRO A 97 -11.76 4.75 2.11
CA PRO A 97 -13.07 5.35 1.87
C PRO A 97 -13.73 4.94 0.54
N ASN A 98 -12.96 4.43 -0.42
CA ASN A 98 -13.42 4.19 -1.80
C ASN A 98 -13.63 2.71 -2.14
N PHE A 99 -13.34 1.79 -1.21
CA PHE A 99 -13.69 0.37 -1.40
C PHE A 99 -15.21 0.15 -1.44
N GLN A 100 -15.67 -0.60 -2.43
CA GLN A 100 -17.08 -0.89 -2.64
C GLN A 100 -17.55 -1.96 -1.64
N LYS A 101 -18.19 -1.55 -0.55
CA LYS A 101 -18.57 -2.43 0.58
C LYS A 101 -19.33 -3.68 0.16
N ASP A 102 -20.22 -3.56 -0.81
CA ASP A 102 -21.00 -4.66 -1.40
C ASP A 102 -20.14 -5.69 -2.14
N LYS A 103 -18.98 -5.28 -2.65
CA LYS A 103 -18.03 -6.15 -3.37
C LYS A 103 -16.93 -6.71 -2.48
N ILE A 104 -16.72 -6.17 -1.28
CA ILE A 104 -15.67 -6.62 -0.35
C ILE A 104 -16.21 -7.70 0.60
N THR A 105 -15.52 -8.83 0.66
CA THR A 105 -15.81 -9.90 1.61
C THR A 105 -15.20 -9.59 2.99
N ARG A 106 -13.90 -9.27 3.04
CA ARG A 106 -13.18 -8.88 4.27
C ARG A 106 -11.86 -8.19 3.96
N PHE A 107 -11.32 -7.49 4.95
CA PHE A 107 -9.93 -7.06 5.00
C PHE A 107 -9.09 -8.07 5.78
N GLU A 108 -7.97 -8.49 5.19
CA GLU A 108 -6.98 -9.36 5.80
C GLU A 108 -5.65 -8.61 5.91
N ILE A 109 -5.30 -8.19 7.12
CA ILE A 109 -4.11 -7.41 7.41
C ILE A 109 -2.96 -8.35 7.78
N TRP A 110 -1.81 -8.15 7.17
CA TRP A 110 -0.56 -8.82 7.52
C TRP A 110 0.41 -7.79 8.08
N VAL A 111 0.69 -7.88 9.37
CA VAL A 111 1.70 -7.03 10.03
C VAL A 111 3.02 -7.78 9.99
N MET A 112 3.94 -7.30 9.16
CA MET A 112 5.23 -7.95 8.91
C MET A 112 6.32 -7.25 9.72
N HIS A 113 7.14 -8.04 10.41
CA HIS A 113 8.32 -7.55 11.13
C HIS A 113 9.61 -7.86 10.37
N GLU A 114 10.61 -7.00 10.54
CA GLU A 114 11.96 -7.28 10.07
C GLU A 114 12.58 -8.44 10.87
N ILE A 115 13.26 -9.36 10.19
CA ILE A 115 13.89 -10.52 10.82
C ILE A 115 15.00 -10.03 11.76
N GLY A 116 14.81 -10.23 13.07
CA GLY A 116 15.73 -9.73 14.10
C GLY A 116 15.65 -8.21 14.34
N GLY A 117 14.71 -7.53 13.69
CA GLY A 117 14.43 -6.11 13.89
C GLY A 117 13.46 -5.84 15.05
N PRO A 118 13.09 -4.57 15.28
CA PRO A 118 12.18 -4.19 16.34
C PRO A 118 10.74 -4.66 16.03
N ASN A 119 10.05 -5.17 17.04
CA ASN A 119 8.59 -5.33 17.00
C ASN A 119 7.99 -4.07 17.64
N VAL A 120 7.60 -3.11 16.80
CA VAL A 120 7.05 -1.82 17.26
C VAL A 120 5.55 -1.94 17.47
N GLU A 121 4.83 -2.53 16.52
CA GLU A 121 3.39 -2.79 16.63
C GLU A 121 3.04 -4.13 16.00
N SER A 122 2.25 -4.92 16.72
CA SER A 122 1.62 -6.14 16.23
C SER A 122 0.10 -5.96 16.05
N CYS A 123 -0.57 -6.99 15.52
CA CYS A 123 -2.03 -7.03 15.41
C CYS A 123 -2.74 -6.64 16.72
N GLY A 124 -3.66 -5.67 16.64
CA GLY A 124 -4.47 -5.21 17.78
C GLY A 124 -3.77 -4.17 18.67
N GLU A 125 -2.56 -3.73 18.30
CA GLU A 125 -1.79 -2.74 19.05
C GLU A 125 -1.73 -1.40 18.31
N GLY A 126 -1.54 -0.32 19.08
CA GLY A 126 -1.27 1.02 18.58
C GLY A 126 -2.13 1.42 17.36
N SER A 127 -1.46 1.77 16.27
CA SER A 127 -2.12 2.20 15.03
C SER A 127 -2.85 1.08 14.30
N VAL A 128 -2.44 -0.20 14.46
CA VAL A 128 -3.16 -1.35 13.89
C VAL A 128 -4.55 -1.49 14.52
N LYS A 129 -4.68 -1.18 15.82
CA LYS A 129 -5.99 -1.13 16.48
C LYS A 129 -6.90 -0.04 15.92
N ILE A 130 -6.34 1.13 15.63
CA ILE A 130 -7.08 2.25 14.99
C ILE A 130 -7.61 1.81 13.62
N LEU A 131 -6.79 1.10 12.83
CA LEU A 131 -7.22 0.54 11.55
C LEU A 131 -8.36 -0.48 11.72
N GLU A 132 -8.24 -1.39 12.69
CA GLU A 132 -9.27 -2.38 13.02
C GLU A 132 -10.61 -1.71 13.36
N GLU A 133 -10.60 -0.75 14.27
CA GLU A 133 -11.80 -0.01 14.70
C GLU A 133 -12.45 0.71 13.51
N ARG A 134 -11.65 1.43 12.71
CA ARG A 134 -12.13 2.13 11.51
C ARG A 134 -12.79 1.20 10.50
N LEU A 135 -12.15 0.06 10.18
CA LEU A 135 -12.71 -0.90 9.22
C LEU A 135 -14.02 -1.51 9.73
N LYS A 136 -14.10 -1.82 11.03
CA LYS A 136 -15.33 -2.32 11.67
C LYS A 136 -16.44 -1.28 11.70
N GLU A 137 -16.13 -0.02 12.00
CA GLU A 137 -17.11 1.08 11.97
C GLU A 137 -17.71 1.30 10.57
N MET A 138 -16.90 1.13 9.52
CA MET A 138 -17.36 1.13 8.13
C MET A 138 -18.16 -0.14 7.77
N GLY A 139 -18.18 -1.13 8.66
CA GLY A 139 -18.89 -2.39 8.53
C GLY A 139 -18.22 -3.39 7.60
N PHE A 140 -16.89 -3.33 7.47
CA PHE A 140 -16.11 -4.38 6.85
C PHE A 140 -15.81 -5.50 7.85
N GLN A 141 -15.73 -6.73 7.36
CA GLN A 141 -15.11 -7.81 8.12
C GLN A 141 -13.59 -7.61 8.17
N TYR A 142 -12.97 -7.97 9.29
CA TYR A 142 -11.56 -7.73 9.57
C TYR A 142 -10.89 -8.98 10.12
N SER A 143 -9.69 -9.28 9.65
CA SER A 143 -8.78 -10.27 10.23
C SER A 143 -7.34 -9.76 10.16
N CYS A 144 -6.51 -10.12 11.15
CA CYS A 144 -5.11 -9.70 11.20
C CYS A 144 -4.19 -10.89 11.52
N ILE A 145 -3.04 -10.94 10.87
CA ILE A 145 -2.02 -11.99 11.03
C ILE A 145 -0.66 -11.30 11.20
N ASN A 146 0.04 -11.60 12.29
CA ASN A 146 1.45 -11.22 12.43
C ASN A 146 2.32 -12.20 11.63
N ASP A 147 3.33 -11.66 10.94
CA ASP A 147 4.39 -12.42 10.26
C ASP A 147 3.85 -13.58 9.41
N HIS A 148 2.94 -13.23 8.49
CA HIS A 148 2.26 -14.18 7.62
C HIS A 148 3.25 -15.16 6.95
N LEU A 149 3.19 -16.42 7.40
CA LEU A 149 4.06 -17.49 6.91
C LEU A 149 3.62 -17.92 5.51
N LEU A 150 4.56 -17.89 4.57
CA LEU A 150 4.41 -18.58 3.29
C LEU A 150 4.54 -20.08 3.54
N SER A 151 3.65 -20.88 2.95
CA SER A 151 3.91 -22.32 2.78
C SER A 151 5.17 -22.48 1.95
N VAL A 152 6.30 -22.66 2.63
CA VAL A 152 7.60 -23.00 2.03
C VAL A 152 7.44 -24.41 1.46
N GLY A 153 7.31 -24.53 0.15
CA GLY A 153 7.74 -25.75 -0.52
C GLY A 153 9.21 -25.95 -0.16
N VAL A 154 9.54 -27.06 0.51
CA VAL A 154 10.89 -27.40 0.97
C VAL A 154 11.90 -27.17 -0.15
N GLY A 155 12.65 -26.08 -0.02
CA GLY A 155 13.58 -25.57 -1.01
C GLY A 155 14.22 -24.32 -0.42
N THR A 156 15.41 -24.49 0.14
CA THR A 156 16.22 -23.47 0.81
C THR A 156 16.17 -22.10 0.13
N GLY A 157 15.38 -21.19 0.68
CA GLY A 157 15.22 -19.84 0.16
C GLY A 157 14.25 -19.04 1.01
N SER A 158 14.78 -18.30 1.99
CA SER A 158 14.00 -17.35 2.79
C SER A 158 13.42 -16.28 1.85
N ALA A 159 12.10 -16.29 1.66
CA ALA A 159 11.40 -15.26 0.91
C ALA A 159 11.22 -14.04 1.83
N SER A 160 12.24 -13.18 1.86
CA SER A 160 12.16 -11.87 2.51
C SER A 160 11.15 -11.00 1.75
N ALA A 161 10.02 -10.68 2.40
CA ALA A 161 9.17 -9.57 1.97
C ALA A 161 9.97 -8.28 2.21
N ARG A 162 10.79 -7.87 1.23
CA ARG A 162 11.48 -6.59 1.31
C ARG A 162 10.43 -5.48 1.28
N VAL A 163 10.43 -4.66 2.32
CA VAL A 163 9.82 -3.32 2.35
C VAL A 163 10.38 -2.57 1.15
N LEU A 164 9.56 -2.35 0.12
CA LEU A 164 9.97 -1.54 -1.02
C LEU A 164 9.74 -0.09 -0.64
N THR A 165 10.77 0.52 -0.06
CA THR A 165 10.82 1.96 0.14
C THR A 165 10.91 2.64 -1.23
N GLY A 166 9.75 3.03 -1.77
CA GLY A 166 9.69 3.94 -2.90
C GLY A 166 10.16 5.35 -2.50
N PRO A 167 10.59 6.19 -3.46
CA PRO A 167 11.03 7.55 -3.19
C PRO A 167 9.90 8.48 -2.73
N HIS A 168 8.63 8.06 -2.82
CA HIS A 168 7.50 8.84 -2.32
C HIS A 168 7.19 8.50 -0.85
N PRO A 169 7.42 9.43 0.10
CA PRO A 169 7.35 9.17 1.54
C PRO A 169 5.97 8.72 2.06
N LEU A 170 4.91 8.85 1.25
CA LEU A 170 3.53 8.50 1.60
C LEU A 170 3.08 7.12 1.08
N LEU A 171 3.77 6.55 0.10
CA LEU A 171 3.57 5.16 -0.37
C LEU A 171 4.40 4.15 0.44
N SER A 172 5.38 4.62 1.22
CA SER A 172 6.39 3.78 1.87
C SER A 172 5.92 3.03 3.12
N ARG A 173 4.69 3.22 3.60
CA ARG A 173 4.22 2.69 4.90
C ARG A 173 3.26 1.52 4.79
N VAL A 174 2.40 1.52 3.77
CA VAL A 174 1.63 0.34 3.37
C VAL A 174 2.42 -0.34 2.27
N ILE A 175 3.00 -1.48 2.59
CA ILE A 175 3.94 -2.17 1.70
C ILE A 175 3.19 -2.65 0.46
N PHE A 176 1.96 -3.15 0.63
CA PHE A 176 1.08 -3.61 -0.44
C PHE A 176 -0.40 -3.58 -0.01
N THR A 177 -1.26 -2.87 -0.73
CA THR A 177 -2.70 -3.17 -0.77
C THR A 177 -2.91 -4.06 -2.00
N THR A 178 -3.50 -5.24 -1.83
CA THR A 178 -3.70 -6.18 -2.94
C THR A 178 -5.02 -6.91 -2.92
N VAL A 179 -5.59 -7.12 -4.11
CA VAL A 179 -6.68 -8.05 -4.34
C VAL A 179 -6.11 -9.32 -4.95
N LYS A 180 -6.60 -10.48 -4.50
CA LYS A 180 -6.36 -11.75 -5.19
C LYS A 180 -7.22 -11.76 -6.46
N GLY A 181 -6.62 -11.39 -7.59
CA GLY A 181 -7.29 -11.40 -8.88
C GLY A 181 -7.71 -12.83 -9.26
N TYR A 182 -9.01 -13.04 -9.46
CA TYR A 182 -9.50 -14.12 -10.29
C TYR A 182 -9.74 -13.51 -11.68
N ILE A 183 -8.89 -13.88 -12.65
CA ILE A 183 -9.25 -13.78 -14.07
C ILE A 183 -10.01 -15.05 -14.41
#